data_AF-A0A0G0AUJ4-F1
#
_entry.id   AF-A0A0G0AUJ4-F1
#
_cell.length_a   1.000
_cell.length_b   1.000
_cell.length_c   1.000
_cell.angle_alpha   90.00
_cell.angle_beta   90.00
_cell.angle_gamma   90.00
#
_symmetry.space_group_name_H-M   'P 1'
#
loop_
_entity.id
_entity.type
_entity.pdbx_description
1 polymer ?
#
loop_
_entity_poly.entity_id
_entity_poly.type
_entity_poly.pdbx_seq_one_letter_code
_entity_poly.pdbx_strand_id
1 'polypeptide(L)'
;MTEQELIAKLQSLKQVKPRKEWVFSIRMQILESSLNASKIAHKTTYKERFLNVFQSLYALNLQKKLAYSFAVFLFFAVGALGVMTTLLPNNDSKVNITEQSPDALVAIKDSVETFKTKSQNLIDVTKNNPQDFSLAIKEVKNAAKTLTEAIEKDPELAKEIALEVKNNVTLLSVVSEAELEEASGNLCRTIVEPVIKDLEQTTLTEVQHKELVEMEGIYDEDKYSDNESKCWDVLEKILLINSVK
;
A
#
# COMPACT_ATOMS: atom_id res chain seq x y z
N MET A 1 19.01 -11.67 42.60
CA MET A 1 19.72 -12.10 41.39
C MET A 1 20.61 -10.94 41.00
N THR A 2 21.92 -11.13 40.99
CA THR A 2 22.89 -10.06 40.68
C THR A 2 23.22 -10.09 39.19
N GLU A 3 23.60 -8.95 38.60
CA GLU A 3 23.90 -8.84 37.16
C GLU A 3 24.96 -9.85 36.69
N GLN A 4 25.88 -10.23 37.58
CA GLN A 4 26.88 -11.25 37.34
C GLN A 4 26.29 -12.66 37.11
N GLU A 5 25.21 -13.01 37.81
CA GLU A 5 24.51 -14.29 37.59
C GLU A 5 23.77 -14.32 36.25
N LEU A 6 23.26 -13.17 35.79
CA LEU A 6 22.56 -13.05 34.52
C LEU A 6 23.53 -13.24 33.34
N ILE A 7 24.70 -12.60 33.42
CA ILE A 7 25.74 -12.70 32.40
C ILE A 7 26.28 -14.14 32.31
N ALA A 8 26.49 -14.81 33.46
CA ALA A 8 26.91 -16.20 33.50
C ALA A 8 25.88 -17.16 32.85
N LYS A 9 24.57 -16.90 33.06
CA LYS A 9 23.49 -17.68 32.42
C LYS A 9 23.37 -17.41 30.92
N LEU A 10 23.58 -16.18 30.46
CA LEU A 10 23.58 -15.87 29.03
C LEU A 10 24.77 -16.50 28.31
N GLN A 11 25.94 -16.54 28.94
CA GLN A 11 27.11 -17.24 28.39
C GLN A 11 26.91 -18.76 28.31
N SER A 12 26.20 -19.37 29.25
CA SER A 12 25.91 -20.82 29.19
C SER A 12 24.88 -21.17 28.10
N LEU A 13 23.93 -20.28 27.82
CA LEU A 13 22.95 -20.45 26.72
C LEU A 13 23.62 -20.40 25.33
N LYS A 14 24.68 -19.60 25.16
CA LYS A 14 25.45 -19.51 23.91
C LYS A 14 26.20 -20.82 23.57
N GLN A 15 26.42 -21.69 24.56
CA GLN A 15 27.06 -23.00 24.38
C GLN A 15 26.07 -24.12 24.04
N VAL A 16 24.76 -23.87 24.11
CA VAL A 16 23.74 -24.86 23.72
C VAL A 16 23.72 -24.97 22.20
N LYS A 17 24.40 -26.00 21.68
CA LYS A 17 24.40 -26.33 20.25
C LYS A 17 22.96 -26.60 19.79
N PRO A 18 22.49 -26.02 18.66
CA PRO A 18 21.14 -26.27 18.18
C PRO A 18 20.97 -27.76 17.91
N ARG A 19 20.00 -28.39 18.59
CA ARG A 19 19.65 -29.80 18.34
C ARG A 19 19.16 -29.92 16.90
N LYS A 20 19.73 -30.81 16.09
CA LYS A 20 19.37 -30.91 14.66
C LYS A 20 18.00 -31.57 14.41
N GLU A 21 17.39 -32.12 15.45
CA GLU A 21 16.18 -32.95 15.36
C GLU A 21 14.93 -32.14 14.97
N TRP A 22 14.77 -30.90 15.45
CA TRP A 22 13.60 -30.07 15.10
C TRP A 22 13.60 -29.67 13.61
N VAL A 23 14.79 -29.45 13.03
CA VAL A 23 14.92 -29.11 11.60
C VAL A 23 14.53 -30.30 10.71
N PHE A 24 14.79 -31.53 11.16
CA PHE A 24 14.42 -32.73 10.41
C PHE A 24 12.90 -32.96 10.41
N SER A 25 12.24 -32.77 11.56
CA SER A 25 10.78 -32.91 11.69
C SER A 25 10.01 -31.94 10.79
N ILE A 26 10.48 -30.68 10.67
CA ILE A 26 9.87 -29.69 9.79
C ILE A 26 10.02 -30.09 8.32
N ARG A 27 11.18 -30.62 7.91
CA ARG A 27 11.40 -31.08 6.53
C ARG A 27 10.50 -32.27 6.16
N MET A 28 10.30 -33.21 7.08
CA MET A 28 9.37 -34.34 6.88
C MET A 28 7.92 -33.88 6.72
N GLN A 29 7.43 -32.94 7.54
CA GLN A 29 6.06 -32.44 7.43
C GLN A 29 5.79 -31.68 6.12
N ILE A 30 6.78 -30.95 5.60
CA ILE A 30 6.66 -30.24 4.31
C ILE A 30 6.63 -31.24 3.14
N LEU A 31 7.42 -32.30 3.20
CA LEU A 31 7.43 -33.32 2.15
C LEU A 31 6.16 -34.19 2.16
N GLU A 32 5.65 -34.53 3.33
CA GLU A 32 4.45 -35.37 3.48
C GLU A 32 3.15 -34.64 3.08
N SER A 33 3.06 -33.33 3.34
CA SER A 33 1.96 -32.48 2.85
C SER A 33 1.95 -32.32 1.33
N SER A 34 3.12 -32.35 0.68
CA SER A 34 3.21 -32.30 -0.79
C SER A 34 2.78 -33.61 -1.49
N LEU A 35 3.00 -34.76 -0.84
CA LEU A 35 2.68 -36.08 -1.40
C LEU A 35 1.20 -36.48 -1.21
N ASN A 36 0.52 -35.96 -0.19
CA ASN A 36 -0.89 -36.24 0.05
C ASN A 36 -1.84 -35.35 -0.76
N ALA A 37 -1.35 -34.23 -1.32
CA ALA A 37 -2.13 -33.36 -2.20
C ALA A 37 -2.34 -33.94 -3.62
N SER A 38 -1.56 -34.94 -4.04
CA SER A 38 -1.62 -35.46 -5.41
C SER A 38 -2.50 -36.72 -5.60
N LYS A 39 -3.22 -37.19 -4.56
CA LYS A 39 -3.99 -38.44 -4.60
C LYS A 39 -5.52 -38.32 -4.58
N ILE A 40 -6.10 -37.11 -4.65
CA ILE A 40 -7.56 -36.95 -4.77
C ILE A 40 -7.91 -36.32 -6.12
N ALA A 41 -7.78 -37.11 -7.18
CA ALA A 41 -8.34 -36.82 -8.50
C ALA A 41 -9.53 -37.74 -8.75
N HIS A 42 -10.67 -37.46 -8.10
CA HIS A 42 -11.94 -38.05 -8.51
C HIS A 42 -12.62 -37.14 -9.54
N LYS A 43 -12.73 -37.68 -10.74
CA LYS A 43 -13.35 -37.14 -11.94
C LYS A 43 -14.87 -36.99 -11.74
N THR A 44 -15.37 -35.79 -11.44
CA THR A 44 -16.80 -35.47 -11.60
C THR A 44 -17.01 -34.06 -12.14
N THR A 45 -17.95 -33.98 -13.07
CA THR A 45 -18.26 -32.87 -13.97
C THR A 45 -18.75 -31.62 -13.21
N TYR A 46 -17.99 -30.53 -13.30
CA TYR A 46 -18.20 -29.26 -12.59
C TYR A 46 -19.47 -28.48 -13.01
N LYS A 47 -20.13 -28.86 -14.11
CA LYS A 47 -21.25 -28.09 -14.68
C LYS A 47 -22.62 -28.34 -14.03
N GLU A 48 -22.81 -29.43 -13.29
CA GLU A 48 -24.14 -29.79 -12.77
C GLU A 48 -24.43 -29.24 -11.35
N ARG A 49 -23.41 -28.81 -10.60
CA ARG A 49 -23.61 -28.24 -9.25
C ARG A 49 -24.08 -26.79 -9.26
N PHE A 50 -23.74 -26.01 -10.28
CA PHE A 50 -24.08 -24.59 -10.31
C PHE A 50 -25.56 -24.34 -10.61
N LEU A 51 -26.20 -25.17 -11.44
CA LEU A 51 -27.60 -24.96 -11.84
C LEU A 51 -28.60 -25.32 -10.73
N ASN A 52 -28.27 -26.29 -9.86
CA ASN A 52 -29.16 -26.68 -8.76
C ASN A 52 -29.15 -25.69 -7.58
N VAL A 53 -28.10 -24.88 -7.43
CA VAL A 53 -28.02 -23.86 -6.36
C VAL A 53 -28.90 -22.65 -6.68
N PHE A 54 -28.98 -22.25 -7.95
CA PHE A 54 -29.83 -21.12 -8.36
C PHE A 54 -31.32 -21.44 -8.35
N GLN A 55 -31.71 -22.69 -8.56
CA GLN A 55 -33.12 -23.09 -8.56
C GLN A 55 -33.75 -23.09 -7.15
N SER A 56 -32.93 -23.20 -6.10
CA SER A 56 -33.36 -23.14 -4.69
C SER A 56 -33.66 -21.70 -4.21
N LEU A 57 -33.07 -20.69 -4.84
CA LEU A 57 -33.21 -19.28 -4.43
C LEU A 57 -34.49 -18.60 -4.98
N TYR A 58 -35.23 -19.28 -5.86
CA TYR A 58 -36.47 -18.76 -6.46
C TYR A 58 -37.75 -19.16 -5.72
N ALA A 59 -37.65 -19.91 -4.61
CA ALA A 59 -38.80 -20.29 -3.80
C ALA A 59 -39.25 -19.15 -2.86
N LEU A 60 -40.00 -18.20 -3.45
CA LEU A 60 -41.24 -17.63 -2.89
C LEU A 60 -41.21 -17.18 -1.42
N ASN A 61 -40.62 -16.01 -1.14
CA ASN A 61 -41.08 -15.04 -0.10
C ASN A 61 -40.20 -13.77 0.03
N LEU A 62 -39.07 -13.68 -0.68
CA LEU A 62 -38.16 -12.53 -0.56
C LEU A 62 -38.64 -11.26 -1.28
N GLN A 63 -39.46 -11.39 -2.33
CA GLN A 63 -39.81 -10.26 -3.20
C GLN A 63 -40.60 -9.14 -2.49
N LYS A 64 -41.43 -9.48 -1.50
CA LYS A 64 -42.21 -8.46 -0.76
C LYS A 64 -41.37 -7.69 0.25
N LYS A 65 -40.38 -8.33 0.88
CA LYS A 65 -39.51 -7.68 1.87
C LYS A 65 -38.45 -6.79 1.21
N LEU A 66 -37.94 -7.19 0.04
CA LEU A 66 -36.94 -6.44 -0.72
C LEU A 66 -37.52 -5.14 -1.33
N ALA A 67 -38.78 -5.17 -1.76
CA ALA A 67 -39.47 -3.96 -2.23
C ALA A 67 -39.67 -2.92 -1.13
N TYR A 68 -40.01 -3.34 0.10
CA TYR A 68 -40.16 -2.43 1.24
C TYR A 68 -38.81 -1.87 1.71
N SER A 69 -37.74 -2.68 1.74
CA SER A 69 -36.40 -2.16 2.08
C SER A 69 -35.89 -1.17 1.02
N PHE A 70 -36.17 -1.42 -0.25
CA PHE A 70 -35.79 -0.51 -1.34
C PHE A 70 -36.61 0.79 -1.30
N ALA A 71 -37.90 0.73 -0.97
CA ALA A 71 -38.74 1.92 -0.80
C ALA A 71 -38.30 2.78 0.40
N VAL A 72 -37.92 2.17 1.53
CA VAL A 72 -37.34 2.89 2.67
C VAL A 72 -36.00 3.51 2.31
N PHE A 73 -35.15 2.78 1.56
CA PHE A 73 -33.87 3.31 1.09
C PHE A 73 -34.06 4.51 0.14
N LEU A 74 -35.02 4.45 -0.78
CA LEU A 74 -35.37 5.59 -1.64
C LEU A 74 -35.97 6.76 -0.86
N PHE A 75 -36.79 6.50 0.16
CA PHE A 75 -37.35 7.54 1.01
C PHE A 75 -36.26 8.25 1.84
N PHE A 76 -35.24 7.52 2.31
CA PHE A 76 -34.06 8.10 2.95
C PHE A 76 -33.16 8.82 1.95
N ALA A 77 -32.99 8.31 0.73
CA ALA A 77 -32.18 8.97 -0.30
C ALA A 77 -32.81 10.31 -0.76
N VAL A 78 -34.13 10.35 -0.96
CA VAL A 78 -34.83 11.59 -1.32
C VAL A 78 -34.99 12.52 -0.11
N GLY A 79 -35.19 11.98 1.09
CA GLY A 79 -35.27 12.75 2.34
C GLY A 79 -33.94 13.39 2.75
N ALA A 80 -32.81 12.70 2.55
CA ALA A 80 -31.47 13.25 2.83
C ALA A 80 -31.08 14.36 1.86
N LEU A 81 -31.54 14.31 0.61
CA LEU A 81 -31.30 15.36 -0.39
C LEU A 81 -32.19 16.61 -0.16
N GLY A 82 -33.35 16.47 0.48
CA GLY A 82 -34.30 17.58 0.72
C GLY A 82 -33.99 18.46 1.94
N VAL A 83 -33.13 18.02 2.87
CA VAL A 83 -32.85 18.74 4.13
C VAL A 83 -31.53 19.53 4.08
N MET A 84 -30.65 19.27 3.10
CA MET A 84 -29.38 20.02 2.98
C MET A 84 -29.51 21.37 2.28
N THR A 85 -30.61 21.67 1.58
CA THR A 85 -30.70 22.90 0.76
C THR A 85 -31.30 24.12 1.49
N THR A 86 -31.69 24.02 2.77
CA THR A 86 -32.39 25.14 3.46
C THR A 86 -31.79 25.58 4.80
N LEU A 87 -30.63 25.06 5.21
CA LEU A 87 -29.96 25.52 6.43
C LEU A 87 -28.48 25.78 6.17
N LEU A 88 -28.19 27.00 5.70
CA LEU A 88 -27.07 27.88 6.09
C LEU A 88 -26.80 28.88 4.95
N PRO A 89 -27.10 30.18 5.12
CA PRO A 89 -26.56 31.22 4.26
C PRO A 89 -25.11 31.52 4.70
N ASN A 90 -24.23 31.73 3.73
CA ASN A 90 -22.81 32.12 3.86
C ASN A 90 -21.87 31.06 4.44
N ASN A 91 -21.11 30.41 3.57
CA ASN A 91 -19.66 30.62 3.44
C ASN A 91 -19.08 29.69 2.37
N ASP A 92 -18.09 30.19 1.65
CA ASP A 92 -17.47 29.59 0.48
C ASP A 92 -16.80 28.23 0.76
N SER A 93 -17.49 27.13 0.48
CA SER A 93 -16.84 25.84 0.24
C SER A 93 -17.41 25.20 -1.02
N LYS A 94 -16.74 25.47 -2.14
CA LYS A 94 -16.80 24.60 -3.31
C LYS A 94 -16.23 23.25 -2.90
N VAL A 95 -17.10 22.35 -2.44
CA VAL A 95 -16.80 20.92 -2.50
C VAL A 95 -16.91 20.54 -3.97
N ASN A 96 -15.82 20.75 -4.71
CA ASN A 96 -15.64 20.10 -5.99
C ASN A 96 -15.49 18.62 -5.66
N ILE A 97 -16.57 17.84 -5.85
CA ILE A 97 -16.43 16.42 -6.10
C ILE A 97 -15.78 16.36 -7.49
N THR A 98 -14.46 16.42 -7.53
CA THR A 98 -13.69 16.16 -8.74
C THR A 98 -13.93 14.69 -9.05
N GLU A 99 -14.73 14.40 -10.07
CA GLU A 99 -14.71 13.07 -10.67
C GLU A 99 -13.27 12.83 -11.12
N GLN A 100 -12.54 11.97 -10.41
CA GLN A 100 -11.23 11.47 -10.84
C GLN A 100 -11.39 11.01 -12.29
N SER A 101 -10.75 11.73 -13.22
CA SER A 101 -10.80 11.34 -14.63
C SER A 101 -10.10 9.99 -14.76
N PRO A 102 -10.77 8.94 -15.27
CA PRO A 102 -10.15 7.64 -15.49
C PRO A 102 -8.84 7.74 -16.29
N ASP A 103 -8.75 8.74 -17.19
CA ASP A 103 -7.57 9.02 -18.01
C ASP A 103 -6.36 9.49 -17.18
N ALA A 104 -6.57 10.28 -16.12
CA ALA A 104 -5.49 10.76 -15.26
C ALA A 104 -4.89 9.62 -14.42
N LEU A 105 -5.74 8.75 -13.88
CA LEU A 105 -5.30 7.57 -13.12
C LEU A 105 -4.57 6.56 -14.01
N VAL A 106 -5.00 6.37 -15.26
CA VAL A 106 -4.29 5.54 -16.24
C VAL A 106 -2.91 6.13 -16.57
N ALA A 107 -2.83 7.42 -16.85
CA ALA A 107 -1.56 8.08 -17.18
C ALA A 107 -0.53 8.04 -16.02
N ILE A 108 -1.00 8.17 -14.77
CA ILE A 108 -0.14 8.02 -13.60
C ILE A 108 0.33 6.57 -13.44
N LYS A 109 -0.55 5.58 -13.63
CA LYS A 109 -0.16 4.16 -13.55
C LYS A 109 0.87 3.79 -14.61
N ASP A 110 0.74 4.31 -15.83
CA ASP A 110 1.75 4.12 -16.88
C ASP A 110 3.12 4.73 -16.48
N SER A 111 3.09 5.86 -15.78
CA SER A 111 4.30 6.51 -15.25
C SER A 111 4.95 5.69 -14.13
N VAL A 112 4.15 5.07 -13.26
CA VAL A 112 4.62 4.13 -12.22
C VAL A 112 5.24 2.89 -12.83
N GLU A 113 4.59 2.28 -13.83
CA GLU A 113 5.12 1.08 -14.50
C GLU A 113 6.40 1.41 -15.28
N THR A 114 6.49 2.60 -15.88
CA THR A 114 7.72 3.10 -16.49
C THR A 114 8.84 3.23 -15.47
N PHE A 115 8.56 3.88 -14.32
CA PHE A 115 9.52 4.02 -13.23
C PHE A 115 10.01 2.65 -12.74
N LYS A 116 9.11 1.71 -12.51
CA LYS A 116 9.42 0.33 -12.11
C LYS A 116 10.27 -0.42 -13.12
N THR A 117 9.90 -0.35 -14.40
CA THR A 117 10.65 -0.99 -15.49
C THR A 117 12.08 -0.44 -15.55
N LYS A 118 12.24 0.89 -15.46
CA LYS A 118 13.56 1.52 -15.48
C LYS A 118 14.37 1.16 -14.23
N SER A 119 13.75 1.11 -13.06
CA SER A 119 14.41 0.68 -11.82
C SER A 119 14.92 -0.76 -11.88
N GLN A 120 14.10 -1.67 -12.42
CA GLN A 120 14.50 -3.06 -12.61
C GLN A 120 15.66 -3.17 -13.61
N ASN A 121 15.58 -2.42 -14.72
CA ASN A 121 16.67 -2.37 -15.70
C ASN A 121 17.97 -1.86 -15.08
N LEU A 122 17.93 -0.86 -14.20
CA LEU A 122 19.12 -0.37 -13.50
C LEU A 122 19.76 -1.48 -12.66
N ILE A 123 18.97 -2.26 -11.92
CA ILE A 123 19.47 -3.40 -11.14
C ILE A 123 20.12 -4.45 -12.04
N ASP A 124 19.51 -4.74 -13.19
CA ASP A 124 20.01 -5.73 -14.13
C ASP A 124 21.29 -5.24 -14.85
N VAL A 125 21.35 -3.96 -15.21
CA VAL A 125 22.53 -3.31 -15.80
C VAL A 125 23.69 -3.26 -14.83
N THR A 126 23.43 -2.98 -13.55
CA THR A 126 24.44 -3.00 -12.48
C THR A 126 25.13 -4.38 -12.37
N LYS A 127 24.38 -5.46 -12.60
CA LYS A 127 24.89 -6.83 -12.52
C LYS A 127 25.56 -7.32 -13.81
N ASN A 128 25.01 -6.95 -14.96
CA ASN A 128 25.35 -7.60 -16.23
C ASN A 128 26.11 -6.70 -17.21
N ASN A 129 25.88 -5.39 -17.20
CA ASN A 129 26.40 -4.44 -18.20
C ASN A 129 26.82 -3.11 -17.54
N PRO A 130 27.86 -3.11 -16.69
CA PRO A 130 28.23 -1.92 -15.90
C PRO A 130 28.63 -0.69 -16.74
N GLN A 131 28.94 -0.87 -18.03
CA GLN A 131 29.22 0.24 -18.94
C GLN A 131 27.99 1.12 -19.22
N ASP A 132 26.79 0.55 -19.11
CA ASP A 132 25.52 1.25 -19.35
C ASP A 132 24.92 1.84 -18.06
N PHE A 133 25.60 1.67 -16.92
CA PHE A 133 25.09 2.06 -15.59
C PHE A 133 24.71 3.54 -15.50
N SER A 134 25.55 4.44 -16.01
CA SER A 134 25.28 5.88 -16.02
C SER A 134 24.05 6.25 -16.85
N LEU A 135 23.83 5.54 -17.97
CA LEU A 135 22.63 5.72 -18.80
C LEU A 135 21.39 5.23 -18.05
N ALA A 136 21.46 4.05 -17.44
CA ALA A 136 20.36 3.49 -16.67
C ALA A 136 19.95 4.39 -15.49
N ILE A 137 20.92 5.01 -14.77
CA ILE A 137 20.63 5.99 -13.71
C ILE A 137 19.83 7.17 -14.26
N LYS A 138 20.25 7.73 -15.41
CA LYS A 138 19.54 8.85 -16.04
C LYS A 138 18.11 8.48 -16.44
N GLU A 139 17.89 7.25 -16.90
CA GLU A 139 16.55 6.77 -17.23
C GLU A 139 15.66 6.66 -16.00
N VAL A 140 16.16 6.12 -14.89
CA VAL A 140 15.42 6.05 -13.62
C VAL A 140 15.12 7.45 -13.10
N LYS A 141 16.10 8.35 -13.11
CA LYS A 141 15.94 9.75 -12.71
C LYS A 141 14.86 10.47 -13.53
N ASN A 142 14.87 10.30 -14.85
CA ASN A 142 13.85 10.90 -15.72
C ASN A 142 12.46 10.30 -15.47
N ALA A 143 12.38 8.99 -15.22
CA ALA A 143 11.12 8.33 -14.90
C ALA A 143 10.56 8.79 -13.54
N ALA A 144 11.42 8.91 -12.52
CA ALA A 144 11.07 9.49 -11.22
C ALA A 144 10.55 10.92 -11.37
N LYS A 145 11.25 11.77 -12.11
CA LYS A 145 10.83 13.15 -12.39
C LYS A 145 9.48 13.21 -13.12
N THR A 146 9.28 12.37 -14.12
CA THR A 146 8.00 12.31 -14.87
C THR A 146 6.85 11.92 -13.93
N LEU A 147 7.10 10.97 -13.03
CA LEU A 147 6.12 10.56 -12.03
C LEU A 147 5.84 11.68 -11.01
N THR A 148 6.88 12.37 -10.54
CA THR A 148 6.75 13.57 -9.69
C THR A 148 5.86 14.62 -10.35
N GLU A 149 6.15 15.01 -11.59
CA GLU A 149 5.36 15.99 -12.34
C GLU A 149 3.91 15.53 -12.58
N ALA A 150 3.67 14.23 -12.69
CA ALA A 150 2.34 13.67 -12.85
C ALA A 150 1.52 13.77 -11.55
N ILE A 151 2.13 13.49 -10.40
CA ILE A 151 1.49 13.61 -9.08
C ILE A 151 1.25 15.09 -8.73
N GLU A 152 2.16 16.00 -9.07
CA GLU A 152 1.95 17.43 -8.85
C GLU A 152 0.72 17.98 -9.59
N LYS A 153 0.38 17.40 -10.74
CA LYS A 153 -0.82 17.76 -11.51
C LYS A 153 -2.11 17.24 -10.88
N ASP A 154 -2.05 16.10 -10.22
CA ASP A 154 -3.19 15.46 -9.55
C ASP A 154 -2.76 14.82 -8.21
N PRO A 155 -2.65 15.62 -7.14
CA PRO A 155 -2.13 15.17 -5.85
C PRO A 155 -3.03 14.13 -5.15
N GLU A 156 -4.31 14.05 -5.53
CA GLU A 156 -5.25 13.07 -4.95
C GLU A 156 -4.86 11.63 -5.31
N LEU A 157 -4.21 11.45 -6.47
CA LEU A 157 -3.73 10.15 -6.93
C LEU A 157 -2.49 9.66 -6.17
N ALA A 158 -1.83 10.51 -5.38
CA ALA A 158 -0.65 10.12 -4.60
C ALA A 158 -0.92 8.92 -3.69
N LYS A 159 -2.08 8.87 -3.04
CA LYS A 159 -2.49 7.74 -2.18
C LYS A 159 -2.61 6.42 -2.93
N GLU A 160 -3.17 6.47 -4.13
CA GLU A 160 -3.46 5.29 -4.95
C GLU A 160 -2.18 4.58 -5.38
N ILE A 161 -1.09 5.33 -5.60
CA ILE A 161 0.18 4.78 -6.09
C ILE A 161 1.27 4.68 -5.02
N ALA A 162 1.06 5.26 -3.83
CA ALA A 162 2.06 5.34 -2.76
C ALA A 162 2.68 3.98 -2.42
N LEU A 163 1.85 2.93 -2.32
CA LEU A 163 2.32 1.57 -2.01
C LEU A 163 3.19 0.99 -3.13
N GLU A 164 2.78 1.17 -4.38
CA GLU A 164 3.49 0.63 -5.54
C GLU A 164 4.84 1.32 -5.73
N VAL A 165 4.87 2.64 -5.61
CA VAL A 165 6.11 3.44 -5.70
C VAL A 165 7.07 3.06 -4.57
N LYS A 166 6.58 2.96 -3.33
CA LYS A 166 7.40 2.57 -2.17
C LYS A 166 8.09 1.23 -2.41
N ASN A 167 7.34 0.22 -2.85
CA ASN A 167 7.90 -1.11 -3.12
C ASN A 167 9.01 -1.06 -4.18
N ASN A 168 8.86 -0.21 -5.20
CA ASN A 168 9.88 -0.03 -6.22
C ASN A 168 11.14 0.67 -5.70
N VAL A 169 11.00 1.66 -4.82
CA VAL A 169 12.16 2.37 -4.23
C VAL A 169 12.96 1.47 -3.30
N THR A 170 12.31 0.53 -2.59
CA THR A 170 13.03 -0.51 -1.84
C THR A 170 13.96 -1.34 -2.73
N LEU A 171 13.59 -1.58 -3.99
CA LEU A 171 14.46 -2.28 -4.95
C LEU A 171 15.69 -1.45 -5.32
N LEU A 172 15.54 -0.12 -5.41
CA LEU A 172 16.61 0.82 -5.73
C LEU A 172 17.57 1.09 -4.57
N SER A 173 17.21 0.77 -3.32
CA SER A 173 18.08 0.98 -2.14
C SER A 173 19.44 0.27 -2.19
N VAL A 174 19.61 -0.66 -3.13
CA VAL A 174 20.87 -1.38 -3.38
C VAL A 174 21.85 -0.55 -4.21
N VAL A 175 21.38 0.52 -4.85
CA VAL A 175 22.17 1.42 -5.72
C VAL A 175 22.17 2.82 -5.11
N SER A 176 23.26 3.21 -4.45
CA SER A 176 23.43 4.56 -3.89
C SER A 176 24.19 5.43 -4.90
N GLU A 177 23.49 6.45 -5.41
CA GLU A 177 24.03 7.51 -6.26
C GLU A 177 23.31 8.81 -5.93
N ALA A 178 24.06 9.89 -5.68
CA ALA A 178 23.51 11.17 -5.23
C ALA A 178 22.42 11.74 -6.16
N GLU A 179 22.55 11.56 -7.48
CA GLU A 179 21.54 12.03 -8.43
C GLU A 179 20.23 11.24 -8.39
N LEU A 180 20.27 9.97 -7.99
CA LEU A 180 19.12 9.10 -7.86
C LEU A 180 18.43 9.31 -6.51
N GLU A 181 19.23 9.52 -5.47
CA GLU A 181 18.82 9.97 -4.14
C GLU A 181 17.94 11.22 -4.26
N GLU A 182 18.46 12.31 -4.84
CA GLU A 182 17.70 13.57 -4.96
C GLU A 182 16.35 13.39 -5.67
N ALA A 183 16.32 12.63 -6.77
CA ALA A 183 15.11 12.35 -7.53
C ALA A 183 14.10 11.50 -6.73
N SER A 184 14.59 10.53 -5.96
CA SER A 184 13.80 9.68 -5.06
C SER A 184 13.24 10.47 -3.88
N GLY A 185 14.05 11.32 -3.25
CA GLY A 185 13.62 12.20 -2.17
C GLY A 185 12.52 13.17 -2.61
N ASN A 186 12.66 13.77 -3.79
CA ASN A 186 11.64 14.64 -4.37
C ASN A 186 10.33 13.87 -4.65
N LEU A 187 10.42 12.70 -5.29
CA LEU A 187 9.26 11.84 -5.51
C LEU A 187 8.57 11.46 -4.19
N CYS A 188 9.33 11.13 -3.16
CA CYS A 188 8.79 10.82 -1.83
C CYS A 188 8.00 12.00 -1.25
N ARG A 189 8.59 13.20 -1.24
CA ARG A 189 7.95 14.40 -0.68
C ARG A 189 6.65 14.72 -1.41
N THR A 190 6.65 14.60 -2.74
CA THR A 190 5.46 14.81 -3.58
C THR A 190 4.35 13.80 -3.31
N ILE A 191 4.67 12.59 -2.85
CA ILE A 191 3.68 11.60 -2.41
C ILE A 191 3.22 11.88 -0.97
N VAL A 192 4.16 12.08 -0.03
CA VAL A 192 3.87 12.16 1.41
C VAL A 192 3.04 13.39 1.76
N GLU A 193 3.37 14.56 1.20
CA GLU A 193 2.69 15.82 1.53
C GLU A 193 1.17 15.79 1.28
N PRO A 194 0.66 15.40 0.10
CA PRO A 194 -0.78 15.30 -0.12
C PRO A 194 -1.43 14.19 0.72
N VAL A 195 -0.71 13.12 1.04
CA VAL A 195 -1.26 12.02 1.86
C VAL A 195 -1.43 12.45 3.32
N ILE A 196 -0.48 13.20 3.89
CA ILE A 196 -0.58 13.81 5.23
C ILE A 196 -1.76 14.80 5.26
N LYS A 197 -1.83 15.72 4.29
CA LYS A 197 -2.91 16.72 4.22
C LYS A 197 -4.30 16.11 4.20
N ASP A 198 -4.47 14.99 3.50
CA ASP A 198 -5.75 14.29 3.54
C ASP A 198 -5.98 13.60 4.89
N LEU A 199 -4.94 12.98 5.50
CA LEU A 199 -5.08 12.38 6.83
C LEU A 199 -5.50 13.42 7.90
N GLU A 200 -4.96 14.63 7.84
CA GLU A 200 -5.36 15.77 8.69
C GLU A 200 -6.85 16.13 8.54
N GLN A 201 -7.41 15.96 7.34
CA GLN A 201 -8.80 16.25 7.02
C GLN A 201 -9.75 15.10 7.33
N THR A 202 -9.22 13.89 7.55
CA THR A 202 -10.03 12.72 7.90
C THR A 202 -10.27 12.60 9.40
N THR A 203 -11.40 12.02 9.78
CA THR A 203 -11.65 11.66 11.18
C THR A 203 -10.75 10.48 11.58
N LEU A 204 -9.77 10.75 12.42
CA LEU A 204 -8.85 9.76 12.98
C LEU A 204 -9.20 9.43 14.44
N THR A 205 -8.81 8.24 14.89
CA THR A 205 -8.83 7.90 16.32
C THR A 205 -7.73 8.65 17.07
N GLU A 206 -7.83 8.77 18.40
CA GLU A 206 -6.79 9.44 19.21
C GLU A 206 -5.39 8.84 19.03
N VAL A 207 -5.31 7.51 18.86
CA VAL A 207 -4.05 6.80 18.60
C VAL A 207 -3.48 7.18 17.23
N GLN A 208 -4.31 7.15 16.18
CA GLN A 208 -3.91 7.52 14.82
C GLN A 208 -3.53 9.01 14.71
N HIS A 209 -4.21 9.88 15.46
CA HIS A 209 -3.87 11.30 15.49
C HIS A 209 -2.51 11.54 16.14
N LYS A 210 -2.20 10.81 17.23
CA LYS A 210 -0.88 10.88 17.85
C LYS A 210 0.23 10.39 16.91
N GLU A 211 -0.02 9.32 16.16
CA GLU A 211 0.91 8.83 15.14
C GLU A 211 1.09 9.83 13.99
N LEU A 212 0.02 10.50 13.55
CA LEU A 212 0.09 11.55 12.53
C LEU A 212 0.99 12.71 12.97
N VAL A 213 0.83 13.21 14.20
CA VAL A 213 1.66 14.29 14.74
C VAL A 213 3.14 13.89 14.84
N GLU A 214 3.44 12.63 15.20
CA GLU A 214 4.82 12.12 15.21
C GLU A 214 5.42 12.09 13.80
N MET A 215 4.63 11.67 12.81
CA MET A 215 5.04 11.62 11.41
C MET A 215 5.27 13.00 10.81
N GLU A 216 4.40 13.97 11.11
CA GLU A 216 4.59 15.38 10.72
C GLU A 216 5.90 15.91 11.28
N GLY A 217 6.20 15.65 12.56
CA GLY A 217 7.47 16.04 13.16
C GLY A 217 8.68 15.43 12.43
N ILE A 218 8.64 14.13 12.12
CA ILE A 218 9.73 13.45 11.38
C ILE A 218 9.85 14.01 9.95
N TYR A 219 8.73 14.26 9.28
CA TYR A 219 8.70 14.78 7.92
C TYR A 219 9.18 16.22 7.84
N ASP A 220 8.81 17.07 8.80
CA ASP A 220 9.27 18.45 8.87
C ASP A 220 10.77 18.51 9.20
N GLU A 221 11.27 17.67 10.10
CA GLU A 221 12.71 17.53 10.32
C GLU A 221 13.44 17.11 9.03
N ASP A 222 12.82 16.24 8.23
CA ASP A 222 13.39 15.77 6.97
C ASP A 222 13.30 16.78 5.82
N LYS A 223 12.30 17.66 5.82
CA LYS A 223 12.22 18.79 4.87
C LYS A 223 13.44 19.71 4.96
N TYR A 224 14.08 19.78 6.13
CA TYR A 224 15.27 20.61 6.37
C TYR A 224 16.57 19.81 6.51
N SER A 225 16.55 18.49 6.32
CA SER A 225 17.72 17.62 6.38
C SER A 225 17.97 16.92 5.05
N ASP A 226 19.22 16.71 4.67
CA ASP A 226 19.61 15.93 3.46
C ASP A 226 19.38 14.41 3.64
N ASN A 227 18.44 13.99 4.50
CA ASN A 227 18.35 12.62 5.00
C ASN A 227 17.12 11.87 4.46
N GLU A 228 17.07 11.75 3.14
CA GLU A 228 15.96 11.21 2.32
C GLU A 228 15.36 9.87 2.77
N SER A 229 16.10 9.10 3.57
CA SER A 229 15.64 7.85 4.18
C SER A 229 14.41 8.06 5.09
N LYS A 230 14.29 9.22 5.75
CA LYS A 230 13.19 9.48 6.70
C LYS A 230 11.84 9.66 6.01
N CYS A 231 11.80 10.27 4.83
CA CYS A 231 10.55 10.44 4.09
C CYS A 231 9.87 9.10 3.75
N TRP A 232 10.64 8.09 3.35
CA TRP A 232 10.10 6.76 3.04
C TRP A 232 9.60 6.01 4.29
N ASP A 233 10.22 6.23 5.44
CA ASP A 233 9.76 5.71 6.73
C ASP A 233 8.44 6.37 7.16
N VAL A 234 8.28 7.67 6.92
CA VAL A 234 7.00 8.37 7.14
C VAL A 234 5.91 7.77 6.25
N LEU A 235 6.20 7.55 4.96
CA LEU A 235 5.25 6.91 4.06
C LEU A 235 4.86 5.51 4.52
N GLU A 236 5.79 4.73 5.08
CA GLU A 236 5.47 3.42 5.67
C GLU A 236 4.45 3.52 6.79
N LYS A 237 4.68 4.41 7.75
CA LYS A 237 3.79 4.62 8.88
C LYS A 237 2.40 5.09 8.41
N ILE A 238 2.34 5.98 7.43
CA ILE A 238 1.10 6.44 6.79
C ILE A 238 0.30 5.28 6.17
N LEU A 239 0.97 4.38 5.44
CA LEU A 239 0.32 3.22 4.82
C LEU A 239 -0.23 2.26 5.88
N LEU A 240 0.45 2.12 7.02
CA LEU A 240 -0.04 1.32 8.15
C LEU A 240 -1.31 1.92 8.76
N ILE A 241 -1.39 3.24 8.96
CA ILE A 241 -2.60 3.92 9.48
C ILE A 241 -3.81 3.67 8.57
N ASN A 242 -3.62 3.72 7.25
CA ASN A 242 -4.69 3.50 6.27
C ASN A 242 -5.10 2.01 6.13
N SER A 243 -4.22 1.07 6.50
CA SER A 243 -4.50 -0.38 6.43
C SER A 243 -5.38 -0.92 7.57
N VAL A 244 -5.63 -0.12 8.62
CA VAL A 244 -6.37 -0.51 9.84
C VAL A 244 -7.87 -0.13 9.76
N LYS A 245 -8.35 0.42 8.64
CA LYS A 245 -9.77 0.73 8.41
C LYS A 245 -10.58 -0.46 7.89
#